data_AF-A0A3D4UV94-F1
#
_entry.id   AF-A0A3D4UV94-F1
#
_cell.length_a   1.000
_cell.length_b   1.000
_cell.length_c   1.000
_cell.angle_alpha   90.00
_cell.angle_beta   90.00
_cell.angle_gamma   90.00
#
_symmetry.space_group_name_H-M   'P 1'
#
loop_
_entity.id
_entity.type
_entity.pdbx_description
1 polymer ?
#
loop_
_entity_poly.entity_id
_entity_poly.type
_entity_poly.pdbx_seq_one_letter_code
_entity_poly.pdbx_strand_id
1 'polypeptide(L)' 'MNIYAIIILATIAVDFVLDLVSNYLNLKSLSKELPDEFEGVYDEETYAKSQEYTK' A
#
# COMPACT_ATOMS: atom_id res chain seq x y z
N MET A 1 27.73 -26.12 -1.93
CA MET A 1 26.52 -25.28 -2.08
C MET A 1 25.78 -25.28 -0.76
N ASN A 2 25.63 -24.13 -0.09
CA ASN A 2 25.01 -24.06 1.23
C ASN A 2 23.50 -23.82 1.07
N ILE A 3 22.75 -24.92 0.97
CA ILE A 3 21.29 -24.89 0.74
C ILE A 3 20.55 -24.06 1.79
N TYR A 4 21.03 -24.07 3.04
CA TYR A 4 20.45 -23.28 4.12
C TYR A 4 20.61 -21.77 3.87
N ALA A 5 21.77 -21.34 3.37
CA ALA A 5 22.00 -19.93 3.05
C ALA A 5 21.09 -19.45 1.91
N ILE A 6 20.85 -20.29 0.90
CA ILE A 6 19.95 -19.97 -0.21
C ILE A 6 18.50 -19.84 0.28
N ILE A 7 18.05 -20.76 1.14
CA ILE A 7 16.70 -20.72 1.71
C ILE A 7 16.50 -19.44 2.54
N ILE A 8 17.45 -19.10 3.41
CA ILE A 8 17.36 -17.89 4.25
C ILE A 8 17.27 -16.63 3.38
N LEU A 9 18.13 -16.51 2.36
CA LEU A 9 18.11 -15.38 1.45
C LEU A 9 16.81 -15.29 0.65
N ALA A 10 16.29 -16.43 0.17
CA ALA A 10 15.02 -16.45 -0.55
C ALA A 10 13.86 -16.00 0.34
N THR A 11 13.80 -16.46 1.59
CA THR A 11 12.75 -16.05 2.54
C THR A 11 12.78 -14.54 2.79
N ILE A 12 13.96 -13.97 3.07
CA ILE A 12 14.11 -12.52 3.29
C ILE A 12 13.71 -11.73 2.04
N ALA A 13 14.08 -12.21 0.85
CA ALA A 13 13.72 -11.55 -0.40
C ALA A 13 12.21 -11.57 -0.66
N VAL A 14 11.55 -12.70 -0.40
CA VAL A 14 10.10 -12.84 -0.55
C VAL A 14 9.36 -11.92 0.44
N ASP A 15 9.78 -11.90 1.70
CA ASP A 15 9.23 -11.03 2.75
C ASP A 15 9.31 -9.56 2.35
N PHE A 16 10.49 -9.10 1.93
CA PHE A 16 10.71 -7.73 1.45
C PHE A 16 9.82 -7.37 0.25
N VAL A 17 9.65 -8.29 -0.71
CA VAL A 17 8.80 -8.06 -1.88
C VAL A 17 7.33 -7.96 -1.47
N LEU A 18 6.86 -8.80 -0.55
CA LEU A 18 5.49 -8.75 -0.04
C LEU A 18 5.21 -7.43 0.69
N ASP A 19 6.15 -6.98 1.52
CA ASP A 19 6.05 -5.69 2.21
C ASP A 19 6.04 -4.52 1.21
N LEU A 20 6.92 -4.54 0.21
CA LEU A 20 6.97 -3.50 -0.81
C LEU A 20 5.67 -3.44 -1.61
N VAL A 21 5.14 -4.58 -2.03
CA VAL A 21 3.87 -4.66 -2.77
C VAL A 21 2.70 -4.21 -1.90
N SER A 22 2.66 -4.63 -0.64
CA SER A 22 1.60 -4.23 0.30
C SER A 22 1.61 -2.73 0.56
N ASN A 23 2.80 -2.15 0.79
CA ASN A 23 2.95 -0.70 0.95
C ASN A 23 2.59 0.05 -0.34
N TYR A 24 3.01 -0.46 -1.50
CA TYR A 24 2.65 0.14 -2.78
C TYR A 24 1.13 0.12 -3.02
N LEU A 25 0.47 -1.01 -2.73
CA LEU A 25 -0.99 -1.13 -2.86
C LEU A 25 -1.74 -0.29 -1.82
N ASN A 26 -1.25 -0.21 -0.58
CA ASN A 26 -1.81 0.68 0.44
C ASN A 26 -1.69 2.14 0.02
N LEU A 27 -0.50 2.56 -0.44
CA LEU A 27 -0.29 3.92 -0.93
C LEU A 27 -1.11 4.22 -2.19
N LYS A 28 -1.29 3.24 -3.08
CA LYS A 28 -2.19 3.35 -4.24
C LYS A 28 -3.64 3.49 -3.79
N SER A 29 -4.08 2.75 -2.77
CA SER A 29 -5.39 2.90 -2.15
C SER A 29 -5.56 4.26 -1.45
N LEU A 30 -4.46 4.86 -0.99
CA LEU A 30 -4.38 6.18 -0.36
C LEU A 30 -4.15 7.32 -1.36
N SER A 31 -4.17 7.05 -2.66
CA SER A 31 -3.88 8.03 -3.69
C SER A 31 -4.69 7.73 -4.95
N LYS A 32 -5.85 8.37 -5.11
CA LYS A 32 -5.92 9.73 -5.71
C LYS A 32 -7.27 10.05 -6.36
N GLU A 33 -8.18 9.09 -6.51
CA GLU A 33 -9.46 9.32 -7.17
C GLU A 33 -10.57 8.85 -6.24
N LEU A 34 -11.44 9.80 -5.86
CA LEU A 34 -12.69 9.49 -5.17
C LEU A 34 -13.48 8.57 -6.11
N PRO A 35 -13.81 7.32 -5.70
CA PRO A 35 -14.62 6.46 -6.55
C PRO A 35 -15.96 7.16 -6.81
N ASP A 36 -16.47 7.14 -8.04
CA ASP A 36 -17.74 7.76 -8.43
C ASP A 36 -18.92 7.35 -7.52
N GLU A 37 -18.81 6.21 -6.83
CA GLU A 37 -19.77 5.72 -5.82
C GLU A 37 -19.84 6.58 -4.54
N PHE A 38 -18.84 7.42 -4.28
CA PHE A 38 -18.77 8.35 -3.14
C PHE A 38 -19.04 9.81 -3.52
N GLU A 39 -19.24 10.09 -4.81
CA GLU A 39 -19.56 11.41 -5.38
C GLU A 39 -21.00 11.78 -4.95
N GLY A 40 -21.13 12.37 -3.76
CA GLY A 40 -22.43 12.75 -3.16
C GLY A 40 -22.57 12.45 -1.66
N VAL A 41 -21.63 11.71 -1.05
CA VAL A 41 -21.60 11.46 0.41
C VAL A 41 -20.50 12.27 1.10
N TYR A 42 -19.38 12.51 0.42
CA TYR A 42 -18.24 13.27 0.94
C TYR A 42 -17.94 14.48 0.06
N ASP A 43 -17.84 15.66 0.68
CA ASP A 43 -17.33 16.87 0.07
C ASP A 43 -15.83 16.70 -0.22
N GLU A 44 -15.37 17.02 -1.43
CA GLU A 44 -13.98 16.79 -1.89
C GLU A 44 -12.94 17.35 -0.90
N GLU A 45 -13.27 18.48 -0.26
CA GLU A 45 -12.43 19.15 0.73
C GLU A 45 -12.26 18.32 2.03
N THR A 46 -13.31 17.62 2.45
CA THR A 46 -13.30 16.79 3.67
C THR A 46 -12.54 15.49 3.43
N TYR A 47 -12.67 14.92 2.23
CA TYR A 47 -11.93 13.72 1.84
C TYR A 47 -10.42 14.01 1.71
N ALA A 48 -10.04 15.15 1.14
CA ALA A 48 -8.64 15.59 1.05
C ALA A 48 -7.99 15.76 2.43
N LYS A 49 -8.68 16.41 3.39
CA LYS A 49 -8.21 16.56 4.78
C LYS A 49 -8.05 15.21 5.49
N SER A 50 -8.94 14.26 5.25
CA SER A 50 -8.90 12.94 5.89
C SER A 50 -7.72 12.09 5.41
N GLN A 51 -7.35 12.21 4.13
CA GLN A 51 -6.19 11.54 3.57
C GLN A 51 -4.86 12.14 4.05
N GLU A 52 -4.82 13.44 4.36
CA GLU A 52 -3.62 14.10 4.87
C GLU A 52 -3.20 13.58 6.26
N TYR A 53 -4.15 13.17 7.10
CA TYR A 53 -3.86 12.53 8.40
C TYR A 53 -3.37 11.08 8.30
N THR A 54 -3.56 10.42 7.16
CA THR A 54 -3.25 8.99 6.97
C THR A 54 -1.94 8.76 6.21
N LYS A 55 -1.40 9.82 5.57
CA LYS A 55 -0.02 9.84 5.05
C LYS A 55 0.99 9.92 6.18
#